data_AF-A0A251RX90-F1
#
_entry.id   AF-A0A251RX90-F1
#
_cell.length_a   1.000
_cell.length_b   1.000
_cell.length_c   1.000
_cell.angle_alpha   90.00
_cell.angle_beta   90.00
_cell.angle_gamma   90.00
#
_symmetry.space_group_name_H-M   'P 1'
#
loop_
_entity.id
_entity.type
_entity.pdbx_description
1 polymer ?
#
loop_
_entity_poly.entity_id
_entity_poly.type
_entity_poly.pdbx_seq_one_letter_code
_entity_poly.pdbx_strand_id
1 'polypeptide(L)'
;MAKSSVAFYAFLLLLFVLAISEIGSVKGELCEKASKTWSGKCGNTRHCDDQCKSWEGAAHGACHVRGGKHMCFCYFNCSKAQKLAQDKLRAEELAKEKIEAEKATAKP
;
A
#
# COMPACT_ATOMS: atom_id res chain seq x y z
N MET A 1 -35.44 -22.65 12.81
CA MET A 1 -34.62 -23.08 11.66
C MET A 1 -34.56 -21.91 10.69
N ALA A 2 -33.43 -21.21 10.63
CA ALA A 2 -33.26 -20.14 9.65
C ALA A 2 -33.19 -20.80 8.28
N LYS A 3 -34.28 -20.69 7.50
CA LYS A 3 -34.24 -20.99 6.08
C LYS A 3 -33.49 -19.83 5.45
N SER A 4 -32.17 -19.88 5.54
CA SER A 4 -31.28 -18.95 4.85
C SER A 4 -31.70 -19.00 3.39
N SER A 5 -32.38 -17.94 2.96
CA SER A 5 -32.79 -17.81 1.58
C SER A 5 -31.52 -17.75 0.77
N VAL A 6 -31.25 -18.78 -0.03
CA VAL A 6 -30.09 -18.84 -0.93
C VAL A 6 -30.00 -17.56 -1.76
N ALA A 7 -31.15 -16.96 -2.08
CA ALA A 7 -31.25 -15.66 -2.74
C ALA A 7 -30.62 -14.50 -1.94
N PHE A 8 -30.74 -14.50 -0.60
CA PHE A 8 -30.13 -13.48 0.26
C PHE A 8 -28.60 -13.59 0.26
N TYR A 9 -28.07 -14.81 0.36
CA TYR A 9 -26.62 -15.04 0.25
C TYR A 9 -26.09 -14.73 -1.16
N ALA A 10 -26.84 -15.10 -2.20
CA ALA A 10 -26.48 -14.74 -3.58
C ALA A 10 -26.47 -13.23 -3.79
N PHE A 11 -27.44 -12.50 -3.23
CA PHE A 11 -27.51 -11.04 -3.30
C PHE A 11 -26.35 -10.37 -2.56
N LEU A 12 -26.02 -10.85 -1.34
CA LEU A 12 -24.86 -10.37 -0.59
C LEU A 12 -23.54 -10.61 -1.34
N LEU A 13 -23.35 -11.79 -1.94
CA LEU A 13 -22.18 -12.10 -2.75
C LEU A 13 -22.09 -11.18 -3.98
N LEU A 14 -23.22 -10.88 -4.62
CA LEU A 14 -23.26 -10.02 -5.80
C LEU A 14 -22.93 -8.56 -5.44
N LEU A 15 -23.44 -8.05 -4.32
CA LEU A 15 -23.06 -6.75 -3.78
C LEU A 15 -21.56 -6.69 -3.43
N PHE A 16 -21.03 -7.76 -2.85
CA PHE A 16 -19.61 -7.84 -2.51
C PHE A 16 -18.73 -7.81 -3.77
N VAL A 17 -19.10 -8.54 -4.83
CA VAL A 17 -18.37 -8.50 -6.12
C VAL A 17 -18.44 -7.11 -6.74
N LEU A 18 -19.61 -6.46 -6.76
CA LEU A 18 -19.76 -5.10 -7.29
C LEU A 18 -18.91 -4.08 -6.53
N ALA A 19 -18.80 -4.22 -5.20
CA ALA A 19 -17.96 -3.34 -4.38
C ALA A 19 -16.45 -3.48 -4.69
N ILE A 20 -16.00 -4.63 -5.20
CA ILE A 20 -14.59 -4.88 -5.54
C ILE A 20 -14.30 -4.63 -7.03
N SER A 21 -15.32 -4.52 -7.88
CA SER A 21 -15.17 -4.27 -9.32
C SER A 21 -14.57 -2.89 -9.65
N GLU A 22 -14.51 -1.97 -8.69
CA GLU A 22 -13.79 -0.70 -8.78
C GLU A 22 -12.26 -0.90 -8.64
N ILE A 23 -11.68 -1.86 -9.38
CA ILE A 23 -10.23 -1.92 -9.57
C ILE A 23 -9.96 -1.27 -10.92
N GLY A 24 -9.92 0.06 -10.89
CA GLY A 24 -9.60 0.89 -12.04
C GLY A 24 -8.33 0.44 -12.74
N SER A 25 -8.39 0.44 -14.08
CA SER A 25 -7.28 0.16 -15.00
C SER A 25 -5.98 0.79 -14.52
N VAL A 26 -5.07 -0.02 -13.98
CA VAL A 26 -3.72 0.43 -13.62
C VAL A 26 -2.86 0.41 -14.89
N LYS A 27 -3.06 1.43 -15.73
CA LYS A 27 -1.97 1.93 -16.57
C LYS A 27 -0.77 2.06 -15.62
N GLY A 28 0.40 1.54 -15.99
CA GLY A 28 1.58 1.45 -15.12
C GLY A 28 2.06 2.83 -14.64
N GLU A 29 1.30 3.43 -13.74
CA GLU A 29 1.52 4.77 -13.23
C GLU A 29 2.50 4.60 -12.07
N LEU A 30 3.64 5.26 -12.24
CA LEU A 30 4.63 5.34 -11.21
C LEU A 30 4.24 6.45 -10.25
N CYS A 31 4.05 6.10 -8.99
CA CYS A 31 3.79 7.04 -7.91
C CYS A 31 5.11 7.67 -7.47
N GLU A 32 5.22 8.99 -7.61
CA GLU A 32 6.36 9.76 -7.13
C GLU A 32 6.27 10.00 -5.62
N LYS A 33 7.37 9.81 -4.90
CA LYS A 33 7.53 10.22 -3.50
C LYS A 33 8.93 10.79 -3.28
N ALA A 34 9.07 11.81 -2.44
CA ALA A 34 10.39 12.23 -1.98
C ALA A 34 11.04 11.07 -1.20
N SER A 35 12.31 10.79 -1.50
CA SER A 35 13.07 9.77 -0.79
C SER A 35 13.15 10.10 0.69
N LYS A 36 12.87 9.11 1.54
CA LYS A 36 12.97 9.26 2.99
C LYS A 36 14.37 8.98 3.51
N THR A 37 15.16 8.22 2.75
CA THR A 37 16.52 7.82 3.14
C THR A 37 17.59 8.73 2.54
N TRP A 38 17.28 9.43 1.45
CA TRP A 38 18.21 10.35 0.81
C TRP A 38 18.45 11.59 1.69
N SER A 39 19.72 11.92 1.89
CA SER A 39 20.15 13.09 2.64
C SER A 39 21.04 13.98 1.80
N GLY A 40 20.86 15.29 1.91
CA GLY A 40 21.66 16.29 1.18
C GLY A 40 21.22 16.55 -0.27
N LYS A 41 22.05 17.30 -0.99
CA LYS A 41 21.75 17.76 -2.37
C LYS A 41 21.82 16.59 -3.35
N CYS A 42 20.75 16.37 -4.10
CA CYS A 42 20.74 15.35 -5.16
C CYS A 42 21.49 15.85 -6.41
N GLY A 43 22.73 15.41 -6.59
CA GLY A 43 23.56 15.76 -7.76
C GLY A 43 23.76 14.62 -8.77
N ASN A 44 23.41 13.39 -8.39
CA ASN A 44 23.64 12.20 -9.21
C ASN A 44 22.38 11.33 -9.21
N THR A 45 21.65 11.38 -10.33
CA THR A 45 20.43 10.60 -10.52
C THR A 45 20.67 9.10 -10.40
N ARG A 46 21.83 8.58 -10.83
CA ARG A 46 22.13 7.15 -10.72
C ARG A 46 22.27 6.69 -9.27
N HIS A 47 22.92 7.49 -8.42
CA HIS A 47 23.01 7.18 -6.99
C HIS A 47 21.64 7.24 -6.31
N CYS A 48 20.81 8.23 -6.67
CA CYS A 48 19.43 8.32 -6.20
C CYS A 48 18.60 7.11 -6.64
N ASP A 49 18.72 6.71 -7.91
CA ASP A 49 18.05 5.52 -8.45
C ASP A 49 18.44 4.23 -7.73
N ASP A 50 19.74 3.98 -7.57
CA ASP A 50 20.27 2.81 -6.89
C ASP A 50 19.81 2.77 -5.42
N GLN A 51 19.82 3.90 -4.71
CA GLN A 51 19.35 3.97 -3.34
C GLN A 51 17.83 3.76 -3.23
N CYS A 52 17.03 4.41 -4.08
CA CYS A 52 15.58 4.22 -4.12
C CYS A 52 15.20 2.74 -4.33
N LYS A 53 15.90 2.03 -5.23
CA LYS A 53 15.68 0.60 -5.47
C LYS A 53 16.09 -0.26 -4.28
N SER A 54 17.27 -0.01 -3.72
CA SER A 54 17.85 -0.88 -2.70
C SER A 54 17.30 -0.66 -1.29
N TRP A 55 16.94 0.58 -0.93
CA TRP A 55 16.58 0.94 0.45
C TRP A 55 15.08 1.15 0.62
N GLU A 56 14.41 1.65 -0.43
CA GLU A 56 12.98 1.95 -0.37
C GLU A 56 12.12 0.94 -1.15
N GLY A 57 12.73 0.06 -1.97
CA GLY A 57 12.01 -0.88 -2.82
C GLY A 57 11.28 -0.21 -3.99
N ALA A 58 11.77 0.95 -4.44
CA ALA A 58 11.22 1.68 -5.57
C ALA A 58 11.53 0.98 -6.90
N ALA A 59 10.75 1.30 -7.94
CA ALA A 59 11.05 0.88 -9.30
C ALA A 59 12.22 1.68 -9.89
N HIS A 60 12.28 2.98 -9.59
CA HIS A 60 13.40 3.85 -9.97
C HIS A 60 13.49 5.08 -9.05
N GLY A 61 14.57 5.86 -9.17
CA GLY A 61 14.71 7.19 -8.57
C GLY A 61 15.28 8.24 -9.53
N ALA A 62 15.03 9.53 -9.26
CA ALA A 62 15.63 10.64 -9.97
C ALA A 62 15.82 11.91 -9.12
N CYS A 63 16.86 12.68 -9.46
CA CYS A 63 17.05 14.01 -8.88
C CYS A 63 16.15 15.03 -9.58
N HIS A 64 15.32 15.75 -8.81
CA HIS A 64 14.52 16.88 -9.31
C HIS A 64 14.78 18.14 -8.51
N VAL A 65 14.56 19.28 -9.16
CA VAL A 65 14.60 20.60 -8.50
C VAL A 65 13.18 21.06 -8.20
N ARG A 66 12.90 21.31 -6.91
CA ARG A 66 11.64 21.91 -6.44
C ARG A 66 11.99 23.05 -5.48
N GLY A 67 11.48 24.25 -5.76
CA GLY A 67 11.78 25.44 -4.93
C GLY A 67 13.28 25.71 -4.74
N GLY A 68 14.09 25.47 -5.78
CA GLY A 68 15.55 25.67 -5.73
C GLY A 68 16.34 24.58 -5.00
N LYS A 69 15.69 23.54 -4.44
CA LYS A 69 16.37 22.42 -3.78
C LYS A 69 16.42 21.22 -4.70
N HIS A 70 17.59 20.60 -4.82
CA HIS A 70 17.75 19.34 -5.54
C HIS A 70 17.45 18.18 -4.60
N MET A 71 16.34 17.49 -4.82
CA MET A 71 15.88 16.39 -3.98
C MET A 71 15.82 15.09 -4.80
N CYS A 72 16.04 13.97 -4.12
CA CYS A 72 15.85 12.64 -4.72
C CYS A 72 14.37 12.26 -4.57
N PHE A 73 13.75 11.85 -5.67
CA PHE A 73 12.40 11.31 -5.70
C PHE A 73 12.45 9.86 -6.16
N CYS A 74 11.77 9.00 -5.42
CA CYS A 74 11.61 7.59 -5.72
C CYS A 74 10.24 7.35 -6.36
N TYR A 75 10.22 6.45 -7.34
CA TYR A 75 9.06 6.12 -8.15
C TYR A 75 8.66 4.68 -7.91
N PHE A 76 7.44 4.48 -7.41
CA PHE A 76 6.93 3.18 -7.03
C PHE A 76 5.82 2.75 -7.99
N ASN A 77 5.70 1.45 -8.24
CA ASN A 77 4.49 0.94 -8.90
C ASN A 77 3.28 1.22 -7.99
N CYS A 78 2.38 2.12 -8.39
CA CYS A 78 1.26 2.55 -7.54
C CYS A 78 0.42 1.37 -7.04
N SER A 79 0.16 0.38 -7.91
CA SER A 79 -0.59 -0.84 -7.56
C SER A 79 0.09 -1.69 -6.49
N LYS A 80 1.43 -1.85 -6.55
CA LYS A 80 2.20 -2.55 -5.52
C LYS A 80 2.24 -1.76 -4.21
N ALA A 81 2.37 -0.44 -4.29
CA ALA A 81 2.40 0.43 -3.11
C ALA A 81 1.06 0.45 -2.37
N GLN A 82 -0.06 0.51 -3.09
CA GLN A 82 -1.41 0.43 -2.51
C GLN A 82 -1.68 -0.94 -1.89
N LYS A 83 -1.36 -2.03 -2.60
CA LYS A 83 -1.52 -3.39 -2.07
C LYS A 83 -0.69 -3.59 -0.80
N LEU A 84 0.57 -3.15 -0.78
CA LEU A 84 1.41 -3.23 0.42
C LEU A 84 0.82 -2.45 1.60
N ALA A 85 0.24 -1.26 1.34
CA ALA A 85 -0.43 -0.48 2.37
C ALA A 85 -1.68 -1.20 2.91
N GLN A 86 -2.49 -1.79 2.04
CA GLN A 86 -3.67 -2.56 2.42
C GLN A 86 -3.31 -3.84 3.19
N ASP A 87 -2.28 -4.56 2.75
CA ASP A 87 -1.80 -5.77 3.43
C ASP A 87 -1.25 -5.44 4.82
N LYS A 88 -0.59 -4.28 5.00
CA LYS A 88 -0.16 -3.79 6.32
C LYS A 88 -1.33 -3.48 7.24
N LEU A 89 -2.34 -2.74 6.76
CA LEU A 89 -3.53 -2.44 7.54
C LEU A 89 -4.24 -3.73 7.99
N ARG A 90 -4.37 -4.70 7.08
CA ARG A 90 -4.97 -6.00 7.40
C ARG A 90 -4.15 -6.79 8.43
N ALA A 91 -2.83 -6.72 8.37
CA ALA A 91 -1.96 -7.36 9.36
C ALA A 91 -2.08 -6.69 10.75
N GLU A 92 -2.20 -5.36 10.80
CA GLU A 92 -2.41 -4.60 12.04
C GLU A 92 -3.79 -4.92 12.66
N GLU A 93 -4.85 -4.98 11.85
CA GLU A 93 -6.19 -5.38 12.31
C GLU A 93 -6.19 -6.82 12.84
N LEU A 94 -5.59 -7.76 12.11
CA LEU A 94 -5.47 -9.16 12.55
C LEU A 94 -4.69 -9.29 13.86
N ALA A 95 -3.66 -8.48 14.06
CA ALA A 95 -2.91 -8.45 15.32
C ALA A 95 -3.79 -7.92 16.48
N LYS A 96 -4.61 -6.89 16.23
CA LYS A 96 -5.53 -6.34 17.23
C LYS A 96 -6.63 -7.33 17.62
N GLU A 97 -7.21 -8.04 16.65
CA GLU A 97 -8.21 -9.09 16.90
C GLU A 97 -7.65 -10.23 17.74
N LYS A 98 -6.41 -10.67 17.48
CA LYS A 98 -5.72 -11.69 18.30
C LYS A 98 -5.57 -11.25 19.75
N ILE A 99 -5.13 -10.01 19.98
CA ILE A 99 -4.97 -9.43 21.31
C ILE A 99 -6.32 -9.36 22.05
N GLU A 100 -7.39 -9.01 21.35
CA GLU A 100 -8.75 -8.95 21.93
C GLU A 100 -9.28 -10.35 22.29
N ALA A 101 -9.05 -11.35 21.43
CA ALA A 101 -9.41 -12.74 21.70
C ALA A 101 -8.68 -13.30 22.94
N GLU A 102 -7.37 -13.04 23.07
CA GLU A 102 -6.59 -13.46 24.23
C GLU A 102 -7.10 -12.82 25.53
N LYS A 103 -7.44 -11.52 25.50
CA LYS A 103 -8.04 -10.82 26.65
C LYS A 103 -9.41 -11.37 27.03
N ALA A 104 -10.22 -11.79 26.06
CA ALA A 104 -11.53 -12.40 26.31
C ALA A 104 -11.40 -13.77 26.99
N THR A 105 -10.34 -14.53 26.70
CA THR A 105 -10.06 -15.83 27.33
C THR A 105 -9.37 -15.74 28.70
N ALA A 106 -8.78 -14.60 29.04
CA ALA A 106 -8.04 -14.40 30.29
C ALA A 106 -8.88 -13.87 31.46
N LYS A 107 -10.21 -13.74 31.29
CA LYS A 107 -11.11 -13.29 32.36
C LYS A 107 -11.44 -14.49 33.29
N PRO A 108 -11.15 -14.41 34.61
CA PRO A 108 -11.50 -15.45 35.57
C PRO A 108 -13.02 -15.57 35.75
#